data_AF-A0A1C0A9T8-F1
#
_entry.id   AF-A0A1C0A9T8-F1
#
_cell.length_a   1.000
_cell.length_b   1.000
_cell.length_c   1.000
_cell.angle_alpha   90.00
_cell.angle_beta   90.00
_cell.angle_gamma   90.00
#
_symmetry.space_group_name_H-M   'P 1'
#
loop_
_entity.id
_entity.type
_entity.pdbx_description
1 polymer ?
#
loop_
_entity_poly.entity_id
_entity_poly.type
_entity_poly.pdbx_seq_one_letter_code
_entity_poly.pdbx_strand_id
1 'polypeptide(L)'
;MKVKGIATFIVDRLVERSNHLSQGRSAGAIGFINQEGYIDSMTEIVNGGISGLPYRQMLSKIAKTDGESLLEIINQLPENAVVITTNPGKTGIIVGTGGLDIFNIPLISIGVKMGKAAGVGLIYPKKEYFDLSTESEDIQLHRLTAKTMEEEREILRESFNLQLNYLDICKELEQVDIPEGEISLVQVPEKEWQIPAIKVNSIDKEFAKRLVDKSIEVEQGREVAAIGEIIDGHIIQKGEIVVGGMGYVPSRMLASSYTDISGISLKEAYTDIIPHNIAIVHTHPGGTGVMHMGDAMAGPGSWGRPVIAIGHDKDGVIKGATVIELREEVAKLADEYEEVGQNYYNAQTPEEEAEIRKRRFGIAQEYTDLCKPLELK
;
A
#
# COMPACT_ATOMS: atom_id res chain seq x y z
N MET A 1 11.78 12.76 14.90
CA MET A 1 11.39 13.43 16.17
C MET A 1 10.63 12.46 17.08
N LYS A 2 10.62 12.66 18.41
CA LYS A 2 9.89 11.80 19.35
C LYS A 2 8.56 12.47 19.75
N VAL A 3 7.46 11.78 19.51
CA VAL A 3 6.11 12.08 20.01
C VAL A 3 6.04 11.79 21.52
N LYS A 4 5.70 12.81 22.31
CA LYS A 4 5.47 12.74 23.75
C LYS A 4 4.00 12.58 24.11
N GLY A 5 3.12 13.22 23.34
CA GLY A 5 1.68 13.21 23.54
C GLY A 5 0.93 13.77 22.32
N ILE A 6 -0.39 13.62 22.33
CA ILE A 6 -1.31 14.17 21.33
C ILE A 6 -2.30 15.11 22.03
N ALA A 7 -2.61 16.23 21.39
CA ALA A 7 -3.58 17.17 21.93
C ALA A 7 -4.98 16.55 22.03
N THR A 8 -5.64 16.72 23.17
CA THR A 8 -6.98 16.18 23.42
C THR A 8 -8.00 16.61 22.35
N PHE A 9 -7.92 17.86 21.87
CA PHE A 9 -8.85 18.36 20.85
C PHE A 9 -8.75 17.59 19.52
N ILE A 10 -7.56 17.09 19.15
CA ILE A 10 -7.37 16.27 17.93
C ILE A 10 -8.10 14.95 18.10
N VAL A 11 -7.93 14.32 19.27
CA VAL A 11 -8.60 13.07 19.60
C VAL A 11 -10.11 13.24 19.60
N ASP A 12 -10.61 14.28 20.28
CA ASP A 12 -12.04 14.58 20.36
C ASP A 12 -12.66 14.83 18.98
N ARG A 13 -12.03 15.66 18.14
CA ARG A 13 -12.53 15.94 16.77
C ARG A 13 -12.58 14.68 15.91
N LEU A 14 -11.55 13.83 15.96
CA LEU A 14 -11.52 12.59 15.20
C LEU A 14 -12.54 11.56 15.71
N VAL A 15 -12.70 11.44 17.03
CA VAL A 15 -13.72 10.57 17.66
C VAL A 15 -15.12 11.04 17.32
N GLU A 16 -15.40 12.34 17.46
CA GLU A 16 -16.67 12.96 17.07
C GLU A 16 -16.97 12.69 15.60
N ARG A 17 -16.00 12.90 14.72
CA ARG A 17 -16.16 12.63 13.30
C ARG A 17 -16.44 11.15 13.03
N SER A 18 -15.70 10.25 13.66
CA SER A 18 -15.90 8.81 13.50
C SER A 18 -17.26 8.35 13.99
N ASN A 19 -17.75 8.91 15.10
CA ASN A 19 -19.12 8.67 15.59
C ASN A 19 -20.17 9.19 14.60
N HIS A 20 -19.96 10.38 14.05
CA HIS A 20 -20.83 10.96 13.04
C HIS A 20 -20.91 10.10 11.76
N LEU A 21 -19.78 9.57 11.29
CA LEU A 21 -19.75 8.67 10.13
C LEU A 21 -20.50 7.35 10.40
N SER A 22 -20.53 6.89 11.65
CA SER A 22 -21.20 5.66 12.09
C SER A 22 -20.71 4.41 11.33
N GLN A 23 -21.39 3.26 11.52
CA GLN A 23 -21.18 2.03 10.72
C GLN A 23 -19.74 1.47 10.73
N GLY A 24 -18.96 1.77 11.78
CA GLY A 24 -17.59 1.30 11.90
C GLY A 24 -16.58 2.00 10.97
N ARG A 25 -16.94 3.15 10.38
CA ARG A 25 -16.06 3.90 9.47
C ARG A 25 -14.97 4.66 10.23
N SER A 26 -13.74 4.49 9.78
CA SER A 26 -12.60 5.27 10.27
C SER A 26 -12.66 6.71 9.77
N ALA A 27 -11.95 7.58 10.47
CA ALA A 27 -11.57 8.92 10.05
C ALA A 27 -10.05 9.04 10.18
N GLY A 28 -9.42 9.89 9.40
CA GLY A 28 -7.97 10.08 9.48
C GLY A 28 -7.53 11.48 9.08
N ALA A 29 -6.31 11.82 9.50
CA ALA A 29 -5.67 13.10 9.21
C ALA A 29 -4.15 12.92 9.29
N ILE A 30 -3.40 13.89 8.75
CA ILE A 30 -1.97 14.03 9.01
C ILE A 30 -1.80 14.99 10.18
N GLY A 31 -1.14 14.53 11.24
CA GLY A 31 -0.75 15.36 12.38
C GLY A 31 0.67 15.88 12.25
N PHE A 32 0.99 16.93 13.00
CA PHE A 32 2.32 17.52 13.01
C PHE A 32 2.89 17.59 14.42
N ILE A 33 4.14 17.12 14.56
CA ILE A 33 4.88 17.18 15.82
C ILE A 33 5.51 18.58 15.93
N ASN A 34 5.22 19.29 17.01
CA ASN A 34 5.82 20.57 17.34
C ASN A 34 7.25 20.41 17.91
N GLN A 35 7.92 21.53 18.17
CA GLN A 35 9.30 21.53 18.71
C GLN A 35 9.43 20.89 20.09
N GLU A 36 8.35 20.87 20.87
CA GLU A 36 8.32 20.26 22.20
C GLU A 36 8.07 18.75 22.13
N GLY A 37 7.71 18.21 20.96
CA GLY A 37 7.43 16.79 20.75
C GLY A 37 5.95 16.42 20.91
N TYR A 38 5.03 17.38 20.93
CA TYR A 38 3.59 17.13 20.99
C TYR A 38 2.95 17.26 19.61
N ILE A 39 1.87 16.51 19.38
CA ILE A 39 1.04 16.70 18.19
C ILE A 39 -0.07 17.67 18.54
N ASP A 40 0.03 18.89 18.05
CA ASP A 40 -0.83 20.03 18.40
C ASP A 40 -1.56 20.65 17.20
N SER A 41 -1.33 20.12 16.00
CA SER A 41 -2.02 20.51 14.78
C SER A 41 -2.23 19.29 13.87
N MET A 42 -3.24 19.38 13.01
CA MET A 42 -3.54 18.36 12.01
C MET A 42 -4.19 18.98 10.77
N THR A 43 -4.13 18.26 9.65
CA THR A 43 -4.88 18.60 8.44
C THR A 43 -6.38 18.47 8.65
N GLU A 44 -7.16 18.88 7.65
CA GLU A 44 -8.58 18.51 7.56
C GLU A 44 -8.77 16.99 7.69
N ILE A 45 -9.86 16.60 8.37
CA ILE A 45 -10.20 15.20 8.57
C ILE A 45 -10.77 14.61 7.28
N VAL A 46 -10.25 13.46 6.89
CA VAL A 46 -10.71 12.66 5.77
C VAL A 46 -11.51 11.46 6.28
N ASN A 47 -12.61 11.16 5.60
CA ASN A 47 -13.53 10.09 5.99
C ASN A 47 -13.13 8.77 5.34
N GLY A 48 -13.27 7.66 6.06
CA GLY A 48 -13.17 6.32 5.51
C GLY A 48 -14.24 6.07 4.46
N GLY A 49 -13.84 5.56 3.30
CA GLY A 49 -14.71 5.07 2.23
C GLY A 49 -14.93 3.56 2.33
N ILE A 50 -15.60 2.99 1.33
CA ILE A 50 -15.94 1.56 1.29
C ILE A 50 -14.69 0.64 1.30
N SER A 51 -13.54 1.16 0.86
CA SER A 51 -12.25 0.45 0.83
C SER A 51 -11.35 0.77 2.02
N GLY A 52 -11.87 1.43 3.07
CA GLY A 52 -11.08 1.93 4.18
C GLY A 52 -10.71 3.41 4.04
N LEU A 53 -9.65 3.84 4.70
CA LEU A 53 -9.22 5.24 4.66
C LEU A 53 -8.60 5.58 3.29
N PRO A 54 -9.10 6.59 2.57
CA PRO A 54 -8.54 7.00 1.28
C PRO A 54 -7.25 7.80 1.52
N TYR A 55 -6.11 7.13 1.32
CA TYR A 55 -4.81 7.68 1.66
C TYR A 55 -4.40 8.80 0.70
N ARG A 56 -4.73 8.69 -0.60
CA ARG A 56 -4.36 9.74 -1.57
C ARG A 56 -5.09 11.03 -1.24
N GLN A 57 -6.39 10.96 -0.92
CA GLN A 57 -7.15 12.12 -0.44
C GLN A 57 -6.67 12.69 0.90
N MET A 58 -6.17 11.84 1.81
CA MET A 58 -5.60 12.32 3.07
C MET A 58 -4.28 13.05 2.84
N LEU A 59 -3.42 12.52 1.97
CA LEU A 59 -2.14 13.12 1.64
C LEU A 59 -2.29 14.39 0.79
N SER A 60 -3.34 14.49 -0.05
CA SER A 60 -3.61 15.67 -0.87
C SER A 60 -3.90 16.94 -0.07
N LYS A 61 -4.14 16.81 1.25
CA LYS A 61 -4.27 17.96 2.15
C LYS A 61 -2.95 18.71 2.36
N ILE A 62 -1.81 18.10 2.05
CA ILE A 62 -0.48 18.64 2.34
C ILE A 62 0.55 18.44 1.23
N ALA A 63 0.31 17.51 0.33
CA ALA A 63 1.17 17.21 -0.81
C ALA A 63 0.37 17.35 -2.10
N LYS A 64 1.10 17.57 -3.20
CA LYS A 64 0.51 17.44 -4.53
C LYS A 64 0.20 15.96 -4.78
N THR A 65 -0.83 15.68 -5.57
CA THR A 65 -1.23 14.31 -5.93
C THR A 65 -1.47 14.12 -7.42
N ASP A 66 -1.70 15.21 -8.15
CA ASP A 66 -2.05 15.18 -9.56
C ASP A 66 -0.94 14.53 -10.39
N GLY A 67 -1.24 13.36 -10.94
CA GLY A 67 -0.32 12.61 -11.78
C GLY A 67 0.76 11.82 -11.04
N GLU A 68 0.76 11.84 -9.70
CA GLU A 68 1.82 11.26 -8.88
C GLU A 68 1.42 9.90 -8.32
N SER A 69 2.38 8.98 -8.27
CA SER A 69 2.27 7.70 -7.55
C SER A 69 2.22 7.92 -6.04
N LEU A 70 1.73 6.93 -5.28
CA LEU A 70 1.69 7.01 -3.82
C LEU A 70 3.08 7.29 -3.22
N LEU A 71 4.13 6.66 -3.76
CA LEU A 71 5.51 6.86 -3.31
C LEU A 71 5.98 8.32 -3.49
N GLU A 72 5.65 8.96 -4.62
CA GLU A 72 5.97 10.37 -4.87
C GLU A 72 5.29 11.29 -3.86
N ILE A 73 4.01 11.02 -3.56
CA ILE A 73 3.23 11.78 -2.59
C ILE A 73 3.81 11.60 -1.17
N ILE A 74 4.15 10.37 -0.77
CA ILE A 74 4.71 10.08 0.56
C ILE A 74 6.10 10.71 0.74
N ASN A 75 6.89 10.84 -0.34
CA ASN A 75 8.20 11.49 -0.31
C ASN A 75 8.12 13.03 -0.19
N GLN A 76 6.93 13.63 -0.28
CA GLN A 76 6.71 15.06 -0.02
C GLN A 76 6.32 15.37 1.44
N LEU A 77 6.11 14.34 2.27
CA LEU A 77 5.71 14.53 3.66
C LEU A 77 6.83 15.21 4.47
N PRO A 78 6.51 16.21 5.31
CA PRO A 78 7.49 16.84 6.18
C PRO A 78 7.96 15.86 7.27
N GLU A 79 9.18 16.06 7.78
CA GLU A 79 9.80 15.13 8.75
C GLU A 79 9.04 15.05 10.09
N ASN A 80 8.22 16.06 10.40
CA ASN A 80 7.41 16.09 11.61
C ASN A 80 5.99 15.52 11.40
N ALA A 81 5.68 14.94 10.25
CA ALA A 81 4.38 14.34 9.98
C ALA A 81 4.16 13.03 10.76
N VAL A 82 2.91 12.80 11.14
CA VAL A 82 2.40 11.52 11.66
C VAL A 82 1.07 11.17 10.99
N VAL A 83 0.80 9.88 10.80
CA VAL A 83 -0.51 9.44 10.31
C VAL A 83 -1.41 9.18 11.52
N ILE A 84 -2.57 9.82 11.57
CA ILE A 84 -3.55 9.63 12.64
C ILE A 84 -4.80 9.00 12.04
N THR A 85 -5.25 7.89 12.62
CA THR A 85 -6.47 7.19 12.19
C THR A 85 -7.33 6.81 13.38
N THR A 86 -8.66 6.82 13.21
CA THR A 86 -9.58 6.21 14.17
C THR A 86 -9.84 4.75 13.83
N ASN A 87 -10.09 3.96 14.87
CA ASN A 87 -10.33 2.52 14.74
C ASN A 87 -11.61 2.14 15.53
N PRO A 88 -12.79 2.32 14.91
CA PRO A 88 -14.07 1.99 15.53
C PRO A 88 -14.16 0.55 15.98
N GLY A 89 -14.69 0.33 17.19
CA GLY A 89 -14.80 -0.99 17.81
C GLY A 89 -13.51 -1.48 18.49
N LYS A 90 -12.38 -0.76 18.35
CA LYS A 90 -11.08 -1.12 18.94
C LYS A 90 -10.64 -0.12 20.00
N THR A 91 -9.58 -0.47 20.74
CA THR A 91 -9.03 0.32 21.86
C THR A 91 -7.86 1.23 21.46
N GLY A 92 -7.45 1.20 20.19
CA GLY A 92 -6.31 1.97 19.68
C GLY A 92 -5.05 1.14 19.45
N ILE A 93 -5.01 -0.11 19.93
CA ILE A 93 -3.90 -1.05 19.69
C ILE A 93 -3.70 -1.27 18.19
N ILE A 94 -2.47 -1.08 17.73
CA ILE A 94 -2.05 -1.33 16.36
C ILE A 94 -1.49 -2.76 16.29
N VAL A 95 -2.05 -3.57 15.39
CA VAL A 95 -1.79 -5.02 15.29
C VAL A 95 -1.15 -5.41 13.95
N GLY A 96 -0.27 -4.55 13.44
CA GLY A 96 0.46 -4.77 12.20
C GLY A 96 1.31 -3.58 11.79
N THR A 97 2.26 -3.81 10.90
CA THR A 97 3.31 -2.85 10.53
C THR A 97 3.23 -2.38 9.07
N GLY A 98 2.20 -2.80 8.30
CA GLY A 98 2.10 -2.48 6.86
C GLY A 98 2.07 -0.98 6.55
N GLY A 99 1.29 -0.19 7.29
CA GLY A 99 1.31 1.27 7.13
C GLY A 99 2.66 1.89 7.52
N LEU A 100 3.34 1.32 8.53
CA LEU A 100 4.64 1.81 8.97
C LEU A 100 5.69 1.61 7.88
N ASP A 101 5.59 0.48 7.19
CA ASP A 101 6.49 0.10 6.11
C ASP A 101 6.33 0.96 4.86
N ILE A 102 5.08 1.29 4.51
CA ILE A 102 4.74 2.12 3.35
C ILE A 102 5.04 3.60 3.61
N PHE A 103 4.68 4.14 4.78
CA PHE A 103 4.81 5.58 5.04
C PHE A 103 6.16 5.96 5.67
N ASN A 104 6.81 5.04 6.39
CA ASN A 104 8.04 5.27 7.17
C ASN A 104 7.96 6.50 8.10
N ILE A 105 6.79 6.73 8.71
CA ILE A 105 6.55 7.78 9.72
C ILE A 105 5.73 7.21 10.88
N PRO A 106 5.66 7.87 12.05
CA PRO A 106 4.90 7.36 13.18
C PRO A 106 3.41 7.20 12.84
N LEU A 107 2.83 6.09 13.30
CA LEU A 107 1.42 5.78 13.15
C LEU A 107 0.69 5.92 14.47
N ILE A 108 -0.45 6.61 14.45
CA ILE A 108 -1.31 6.83 15.60
C ILE A 108 -2.69 6.26 15.31
N SER A 109 -3.18 5.44 16.24
CA SER A 109 -4.48 4.78 16.15
C SER A 109 -5.31 5.13 17.37
N ILE A 110 -6.41 5.84 17.15
CA ILE A 110 -7.37 6.25 18.18
C ILE A 110 -8.48 5.21 18.22
N GLY A 111 -8.57 4.46 19.32
CA GLY A 111 -9.66 3.52 19.53
C GLY A 111 -10.97 4.23 19.83
N VAL A 112 -12.06 3.82 19.18
CA VAL A 112 -13.39 4.36 19.45
C VAL A 112 -14.31 3.24 19.94
N LYS A 113 -14.73 3.29 21.21
CA LYS A 113 -15.71 2.37 21.80
C LYS A 113 -16.85 3.13 22.44
N MET A 114 -18.08 2.66 22.21
CA MET A 114 -19.30 3.22 22.82
C MET A 114 -19.39 4.75 22.67
N GLY A 115 -18.98 5.27 21.51
CA GLY A 115 -19.02 6.71 21.22
C GLY A 115 -17.89 7.53 21.84
N LYS A 116 -16.87 6.93 22.46
CA LYS A 116 -15.79 7.63 23.17
C LYS A 116 -14.42 7.11 22.76
N ALA A 117 -13.40 7.94 23.01
CA ALA A 117 -12.01 7.51 22.95
C ALA A 117 -11.79 6.38 23.98
N ALA A 118 -11.27 5.25 23.50
CA ALA A 118 -10.93 4.10 24.33
C ALA A 118 -9.44 4.04 24.69
N GLY A 119 -8.60 4.67 23.87
CA GLY A 119 -7.15 4.72 24.01
C GLY A 119 -6.50 5.23 22.73
N VAL A 120 -5.26 5.68 22.83
CA VAL A 120 -4.46 6.14 21.70
C VAL A 120 -3.19 5.30 21.62
N GLY A 121 -3.05 4.53 20.56
CA GLY A 121 -1.86 3.73 20.27
C GLY A 121 -0.88 4.47 19.37
N LEU A 122 0.41 4.21 19.55
CA LEU A 122 1.51 4.76 18.77
C LEU A 122 2.53 3.66 18.44
N ILE A 123 2.93 3.59 17.17
CA ILE A 123 4.09 2.82 16.72
C ILE A 123 5.03 3.76 15.96
N TYR A 124 6.34 3.61 16.20
CA TYR A 124 7.39 4.33 15.49
C TYR A 124 8.04 3.47 14.42
N PRO A 125 8.52 4.07 13.32
CA PRO A 125 9.38 3.37 12.37
C PRO A 125 10.66 2.93 13.07
N LYS A 126 10.95 1.63 13.00
CA LYS A 126 12.19 1.04 13.50
C LYS A 126 12.57 -0.15 12.63
N LYS A 127 13.88 -0.38 12.55
CA LYS A 127 14.47 -1.45 11.74
C LYS A 127 13.80 -2.80 12.01
N GLU A 128 13.75 -3.17 13.29
CA GLU A 128 13.17 -4.45 13.70
C GLU A 128 11.68 -4.61 13.35
N TYR A 129 10.93 -3.51 13.12
CA TYR A 129 9.50 -3.58 12.78
C TYR A 129 9.27 -3.75 11.27
N PHE A 130 10.23 -3.33 10.44
CA PHE A 130 10.19 -3.65 9.01
C PHE A 130 10.48 -5.12 8.77
N ASP A 131 11.36 -5.72 9.58
CA ASP A 131 11.62 -7.16 9.55
C ASP A 131 10.38 -7.97 9.96
N LEU A 132 9.57 -7.49 10.92
CA LEU A 132 8.26 -8.11 11.23
C LEU A 132 7.30 -8.07 10.04
N SER A 133 7.31 -7.01 9.22
CA SER A 133 6.53 -6.98 7.98
C SER A 133 7.01 -8.03 6.98
N THR A 134 8.33 -8.22 6.87
CA THR A 134 8.94 -9.27 6.02
C THR A 134 8.48 -10.65 6.48
N GLU A 135 8.61 -10.94 7.78
CA GLU A 135 8.17 -12.19 8.40
C GLU A 135 6.67 -12.42 8.20
N SER A 136 5.87 -11.37 8.28
CA SER A 136 4.42 -11.45 8.03
C SER A 136 4.07 -11.88 6.61
N GLU A 137 4.75 -11.34 5.59
CA GLU A 137 4.53 -11.75 4.20
C GLU A 137 5.05 -13.17 3.95
N ASP A 138 6.20 -13.52 4.53
CA ASP A 138 6.79 -14.85 4.42
C ASP A 138 5.88 -15.95 5.02
N ILE A 139 5.37 -15.74 6.24
CA ILE A 139 4.40 -16.65 6.88
C ILE A 139 3.13 -16.79 6.03
N GLN A 140 2.64 -15.71 5.41
CA GLN A 140 1.49 -15.78 4.52
C GLN A 140 1.78 -16.63 3.28
N LEU A 141 2.97 -16.50 2.69
CA LEU A 141 3.39 -17.33 1.57
C LEU A 141 3.53 -18.80 1.95
N HIS A 142 4.20 -19.09 3.07
CA HIS A 142 4.35 -20.44 3.59
C HIS A 142 2.99 -21.10 3.81
N ARG A 143 2.04 -20.36 4.41
CA ARG A 143 0.68 -20.86 4.63
C ARG A 143 -0.01 -21.24 3.31
N LEU A 144 0.18 -20.44 2.27
CA LEU A 144 -0.39 -20.71 0.94
C LEU A 144 0.29 -21.89 0.24
N THR A 145 1.55 -22.19 0.55
CA THR A 145 2.30 -23.33 -0.02
C THR A 145 2.21 -24.62 0.79
N ALA A 146 1.58 -24.59 1.97
CA ALA A 146 1.55 -25.72 2.87
C ALA A 146 0.90 -26.95 2.20
N LYS A 147 1.61 -28.08 2.22
CA LYS A 147 1.19 -29.33 1.55
C LYS A 147 0.50 -30.29 2.50
N THR A 148 0.65 -30.07 3.81
CA THR A 148 0.10 -30.96 4.84
C THR A 148 -0.54 -30.17 5.97
N MET A 149 -1.51 -30.79 6.65
CA MET A 149 -2.14 -30.21 7.84
C MET A 149 -1.15 -29.96 9.00
N GLU A 150 -0.06 -30.74 9.07
CA GLU A 150 0.96 -30.55 10.10
C GLU A 150 1.80 -29.30 9.82
N GLU A 151 2.25 -29.15 8.58
CA GLU A 151 2.97 -27.97 8.11
C GLU A 151 2.11 -26.70 8.30
N GLU A 152 0.85 -26.74 7.86
CA GLU A 152 -0.06 -25.60 8.05
C GLU A 152 -0.27 -25.29 9.55
N ARG A 153 -0.33 -26.29 10.42
CA ARG A 153 -0.47 -26.09 11.87
C ARG A 153 0.73 -25.35 12.44
N GLU A 154 1.95 -25.71 12.07
CA GLU A 154 3.15 -25.04 12.57
C GLU A 154 3.25 -23.61 12.04
N ILE A 155 2.93 -23.36 10.77
CA ILE A 155 2.85 -22.00 10.20
C ILE A 155 1.80 -21.15 10.92
N LEU A 156 0.66 -21.73 11.29
CA LEU A 156 -0.34 -21.02 12.09
C LEU A 156 0.18 -20.67 13.49
N ARG A 157 1.00 -21.52 14.13
CA ARG A 157 1.65 -21.17 15.40
C ARG A 157 2.60 -20.00 15.23
N GLU A 158 3.41 -20.00 14.19
CA GLU A 158 4.31 -18.89 13.86
C GLU A 158 3.53 -17.60 13.62
N SER A 159 2.43 -17.67 12.86
CA SER A 159 1.52 -16.54 12.65
C SER A 159 0.96 -15.98 13.95
N PHE A 160 0.55 -16.83 14.90
CA PHE A 160 0.09 -16.38 16.21
C PHE A 160 1.21 -15.76 17.05
N ASN A 161 2.42 -16.31 17.01
CA ASN A 161 3.57 -15.71 17.71
C ASN A 161 3.91 -14.32 17.14
N LEU A 162 3.90 -14.17 15.82
CA LEU A 162 4.07 -12.87 15.17
C LEU A 162 2.97 -11.87 15.59
N GLN A 163 1.72 -12.32 15.68
CA GLN A 163 0.63 -11.46 16.17
C GLN A 163 0.84 -11.00 17.61
N LEU A 164 1.40 -11.86 18.48
CA LEU A 164 1.77 -11.47 19.83
C LEU A 164 2.88 -10.41 19.84
N ASN A 165 3.89 -10.53 18.96
CA ASN A 165 4.93 -9.51 18.82
C ASN A 165 4.36 -8.13 18.49
N TYR A 166 3.30 -8.06 17.66
CA TYR A 166 2.65 -6.77 17.36
C TYR A 166 2.03 -6.09 18.60
N LEU A 167 1.62 -6.85 19.62
CA LEU A 167 1.07 -6.27 20.85
C LEU A 167 2.15 -5.54 21.66
N ASP A 168 3.40 -6.02 21.60
CA ASP A 168 4.51 -5.49 22.39
C ASP A 168 5.15 -4.23 21.79
N ILE A 169 4.91 -3.96 20.51
CA ILE A 169 5.49 -2.79 19.82
C ILE A 169 4.58 -1.55 19.90
N CYS A 170 3.28 -1.76 20.12
CA CYS A 170 2.30 -0.67 20.26
C CYS A 170 2.39 -0.05 21.65
N LYS A 171 2.64 1.25 21.71
CA LYS A 171 2.70 2.00 22.98
C LYS A 171 1.47 2.87 23.15
N GLU A 172 1.04 3.05 24.39
CA GLU A 172 0.05 4.07 24.71
C GLU A 172 0.66 5.46 24.54
N LEU A 173 -0.11 6.36 23.91
CA LEU A 173 0.25 7.76 23.74
C LEU A 173 -0.62 8.62 24.65
N GLU A 174 0.03 9.46 25.45
CA GLU A 174 -0.65 10.35 26.38
C GLU A 174 -1.46 11.42 25.64
N GLN A 175 -2.69 11.64 26.11
CA GLN A 175 -3.53 12.75 25.70
C GLN A 175 -3.26 13.94 26.61
N VAL A 176 -2.88 15.07 26.03
CA VAL A 176 -2.51 16.28 26.78
C VAL A 176 -3.42 17.44 26.41
N ASP A 177 -3.77 18.24 27.43
CA ASP A 177 -4.54 19.47 27.23
C ASP A 177 -3.59 20.60 26.82
N ILE A 178 -3.48 20.81 25.50
CA ILE A 178 -2.67 21.86 24.88
C ILE A 178 -3.52 22.56 23.81
N PRO A 179 -3.30 23.87 23.59
CA PRO A 179 -4.04 24.62 22.57
C PRO A 179 -3.70 24.12 21.16
N GLU A 180 -4.62 24.35 20.23
CA GLU A 180 -4.39 24.11 18.81
C GLU A 180 -3.27 25.03 18.29
N GLY A 181 -2.23 24.41 17.74
CA GLY A 181 -1.12 25.09 17.10
C GLY A 181 -1.40 25.41 15.63
N GLU A 182 -0.56 26.25 15.03
CA GLU A 182 -0.55 26.42 13.59
C GLU A 182 0.16 25.24 12.91
N ILE A 183 -0.28 24.88 11.71
CA ILE A 183 0.40 23.86 10.91
C ILE A 183 1.80 24.38 10.54
N SER A 184 2.81 23.87 11.21
CA SER A 184 4.22 24.15 10.93
C SER A 184 4.83 22.98 10.18
N LEU A 185 5.01 23.15 8.86
CA LEU A 185 5.69 22.17 8.02
C LEU A 185 7.20 22.29 8.22
N VAL A 186 7.80 21.35 8.96
CA VAL A 186 9.25 21.29 9.12
C VAL A 186 9.84 20.61 7.90
N GLN A 187 10.65 21.36 7.12
CA GLN A 187 11.36 20.88 5.94
C GLN A 187 10.42 20.19 4.93
N VAL A 188 9.65 20.98 4.19
CA VAL A 188 9.06 20.49 2.94
C VAL A 188 10.21 20.36 1.93
N PRO A 189 10.37 19.22 1.24
CA PRO A 189 11.38 19.10 0.19
C PRO A 189 11.24 20.25 -0.81
N GLU A 190 12.31 21.03 -1.02
CA GLU A 190 12.30 22.18 -1.96
C GLU A 190 12.08 21.76 -3.42
N LYS A 191 12.23 20.47 -3.73
CA LYS A 191 11.96 19.88 -5.04
C LYS A 191 10.91 18.80 -4.91
N GLU A 192 9.90 18.86 -5.78
CA GLU A 192 9.03 17.73 -6.07
C GLU A 192 9.92 16.53 -6.44
N TRP A 193 9.91 15.49 -5.61
CA TRP A 193 10.56 14.23 -5.92
C TRP A 193 9.67 13.50 -6.93
N GLN A 194 10.17 13.33 -8.15
CA GLN A 194 9.43 12.74 -9.26
C GLN A 194 10.14 11.51 -9.79
N ILE A 195 9.37 10.47 -10.08
CA ILE A 195 9.87 9.24 -10.68
C ILE A 195 9.83 9.41 -12.20
N PRO A 196 10.94 9.17 -12.92
CA PRO A 196 10.93 9.27 -14.37
C PRO A 196 10.00 8.21 -14.97
N ALA A 197 9.10 8.63 -15.86
CA ALA A 197 8.31 7.72 -16.66
C ALA A 197 9.21 7.01 -17.69
N ILE A 198 9.25 5.68 -17.63
CA ILE A 198 10.09 4.86 -18.52
C ILE A 198 9.19 4.06 -19.45
N LYS A 199 9.44 4.21 -20.75
CA LYS A 199 8.74 3.46 -21.79
C LYS A 199 9.26 2.04 -21.87
N VAL A 200 8.34 1.09 -21.95
CA VAL A 200 8.63 -0.34 -22.08
C VAL A 200 8.08 -0.84 -23.41
N ASN A 201 8.91 -1.52 -24.18
CA ASN A 201 8.58 -2.00 -25.53
C ASN A 201 8.64 -3.52 -25.63
N SER A 202 9.51 -4.17 -24.86
CA SER A 202 9.71 -5.62 -24.93
C SER A 202 10.22 -6.21 -23.63
N ILE A 203 10.13 -7.54 -23.52
CA ILE A 203 10.68 -8.33 -22.43
C ILE A 203 11.44 -9.53 -22.99
N ASP A 204 12.52 -9.90 -22.31
CA ASP A 204 13.34 -11.08 -22.60
C ASP A 204 12.47 -12.35 -22.57
N LYS A 205 12.49 -13.08 -23.68
CA LYS A 205 11.65 -14.27 -23.86
C LYS A 205 12.03 -15.38 -22.89
N GLU A 206 13.31 -15.53 -22.56
CA GLU A 206 13.74 -16.53 -21.58
C GLU A 206 13.27 -16.17 -20.17
N PHE A 207 13.31 -14.89 -19.80
CA PHE A 207 12.75 -14.43 -18.54
C PHE A 207 11.25 -14.72 -18.42
N ALA A 208 10.47 -14.34 -19.43
CA ALA A 208 9.04 -14.63 -19.45
C ALA A 208 8.77 -16.15 -19.34
N LYS A 209 9.58 -16.97 -20.03
CA LYS A 209 9.49 -18.42 -19.94
C LYS A 209 9.84 -18.95 -18.55
N ARG A 210 10.91 -18.48 -17.91
CA ARG A 210 11.28 -18.90 -16.54
C ARG A 210 10.18 -18.60 -15.53
N LEU A 211 9.52 -17.43 -15.64
CA LEU A 211 8.37 -17.10 -14.81
C LEU A 211 7.21 -18.08 -15.04
N VAL A 212 6.85 -18.36 -16.29
CA VAL A 212 5.76 -19.29 -16.61
C VAL A 212 6.08 -20.72 -16.17
N ASP A 213 7.30 -21.19 -16.42
CA ASP A 213 7.75 -22.51 -15.97
C ASP A 213 7.62 -22.63 -14.44
N LYS A 214 7.99 -21.56 -13.70
CA LYS A 214 7.82 -21.54 -12.24
C LYS A 214 6.37 -21.51 -11.81
N SER A 215 5.50 -20.77 -12.50
CA SER A 215 4.06 -20.74 -12.21
C SER A 215 3.41 -22.12 -12.38
N ILE A 216 3.82 -22.90 -13.38
CA ILE A 216 3.36 -24.29 -13.59
C ILE A 216 3.87 -25.22 -12.49
N GLU A 217 5.11 -25.02 -12.04
CA GLU A 217 5.76 -25.88 -11.03
C GLU A 217 5.05 -25.81 -9.67
N VAL A 218 4.62 -24.63 -9.24
CA VAL A 218 4.08 -24.41 -7.89
C VAL A 218 2.68 -24.99 -7.74
N GLU A 219 1.69 -24.37 -8.40
CA GLU A 219 0.29 -24.75 -8.37
C GLU A 219 -0.48 -23.95 -9.42
N GLN A 220 -1.41 -24.60 -10.13
CA GLN A 220 -2.21 -23.92 -11.15
C GLN A 220 -3.05 -22.80 -10.52
N GLY A 221 -2.91 -21.58 -11.05
CA GLY A 221 -3.65 -20.41 -10.56
C GLY A 221 -2.86 -19.53 -9.58
N ARG A 222 -1.64 -19.92 -9.19
CA ARG A 222 -0.75 -19.04 -8.43
C ARG A 222 0.08 -18.14 -9.34
N GLU A 223 0.10 -16.88 -8.97
CA GLU A 223 0.93 -15.87 -9.62
C GLU A 223 2.35 -15.99 -9.09
N VAL A 224 3.32 -15.78 -9.97
CA VAL A 224 4.73 -15.61 -9.60
C VAL A 224 5.22 -14.30 -10.18
N ALA A 225 6.17 -13.67 -9.51
CA ALA A 225 6.68 -12.37 -9.91
C ALA A 225 8.18 -12.24 -9.70
N ALA A 226 8.80 -11.31 -10.41
CA ALA A 226 10.19 -10.94 -10.23
C ALA A 226 10.39 -9.48 -10.64
N ILE A 227 11.45 -8.86 -10.13
CA ILE A 227 11.88 -7.56 -10.60
C ILE A 227 12.72 -7.72 -11.87
N GLY A 228 12.35 -6.99 -12.91
CA GLY A 228 13.13 -6.83 -14.15
C GLY A 228 13.81 -5.47 -14.20
N GLU A 229 14.99 -5.40 -14.81
CA GLU A 229 15.69 -4.15 -15.14
C GLU A 229 15.34 -3.74 -16.58
N ILE A 230 15.02 -2.47 -16.79
CA ILE A 230 14.71 -1.88 -18.09
C ILE A 230 15.98 -1.27 -18.67
N ILE A 231 16.41 -1.79 -19.81
CA ILE A 231 17.55 -1.29 -20.60
C ILE A 231 17.04 -0.97 -22.00
N ASP A 232 17.08 0.31 -22.39
CA ASP A 232 16.59 0.80 -23.69
C ASP A 232 15.15 0.34 -24.04
N GLY A 233 14.29 0.25 -23.02
CA GLY A 233 12.89 -0.19 -23.15
C GLY A 233 12.71 -1.71 -23.31
N HIS A 234 13.76 -2.50 -23.08
CA HIS A 234 13.73 -3.96 -23.01
C HIS A 234 13.94 -4.44 -21.56
N ILE A 235 13.11 -5.36 -21.09
CA ILE A 235 13.18 -5.88 -19.72
C ILE A 235 13.99 -7.16 -19.66
N ILE A 236 15.00 -7.18 -18.78
CA ILE A 236 15.77 -8.37 -18.42
C ILE A 236 15.54 -8.72 -16.95
N GLN A 237 15.58 -10.01 -16.60
CA GLN A 237 15.43 -10.41 -15.20
C GLN A 237 16.58 -9.89 -14.35
N LYS A 238 16.27 -9.37 -13.16
CA LYS A 238 17.29 -8.98 -12.18
C LYS A 238 17.05 -9.55 -10.79
N GLY A 239 15.80 -9.60 -10.33
CA GLY A 239 15.40 -10.22 -9.07
C GLY A 239 15.13 -11.71 -9.21
N GLU A 240 15.18 -12.42 -8.09
CA GLU A 240 14.74 -13.81 -7.97
C GLU A 240 13.22 -13.93 -8.18
N ILE A 241 12.76 -15.13 -8.56
CA ILE A 241 11.32 -15.36 -8.74
C ILE A 241 10.68 -15.61 -7.38
N VAL A 242 9.72 -14.75 -7.04
CA VAL A 242 8.88 -14.84 -5.86
C VAL A 242 7.57 -15.52 -6.22
N VAL A 243 7.17 -16.48 -5.39
CA VAL A 243 5.88 -17.16 -5.52
C VAL A 243 4.84 -16.36 -4.74
N GLY A 244 3.83 -15.83 -5.42
CA GLY A 244 2.72 -15.09 -4.81
C GLY A 244 1.55 -15.99 -4.37
N GLY A 245 0.46 -15.37 -3.94
CA GLY A 245 -0.83 -16.01 -3.72
C GLY A 245 -1.71 -16.06 -4.97
N MET A 246 -2.99 -16.34 -4.78
CA MET A 246 -3.99 -16.21 -5.85
C MET A 246 -4.37 -14.72 -5.98
N GLY A 247 -3.90 -14.04 -7.02
CA GLY A 247 -4.17 -12.61 -7.28
C GLY A 247 -3.43 -11.64 -6.35
N TYR A 248 -2.26 -12.04 -5.83
CA TYR A 248 -1.46 -11.22 -4.90
C TYR A 248 0.02 -11.58 -4.98
N VAL A 249 0.87 -10.56 -5.12
CA VAL A 249 2.32 -10.66 -5.00
C VAL A 249 2.80 -9.85 -3.79
N PRO A 250 3.50 -10.46 -2.82
CA PRO A 250 3.99 -9.76 -1.64
C PRO A 250 5.05 -8.72 -1.98
N SER A 251 4.86 -7.49 -1.50
CA SER A 251 5.67 -6.33 -1.93
C SER A 251 7.05 -6.34 -1.30
N ARG A 252 7.20 -6.78 -0.04
CA ARG A 252 8.50 -6.93 0.61
C ARG A 252 9.26 -8.11 0.04
N MET A 253 8.60 -9.25 -0.17
CA MET A 253 9.25 -10.41 -0.81
C MET A 253 9.77 -10.07 -2.21
N LEU A 254 8.99 -9.30 -2.98
CA LEU A 254 9.42 -8.85 -4.30
C LEU A 254 10.62 -7.91 -4.21
N ALA A 255 10.61 -6.93 -3.31
CA ALA A 255 11.74 -6.03 -3.11
C ALA A 255 12.99 -6.78 -2.60
N SER A 256 12.83 -7.73 -1.66
CA SER A 256 13.92 -8.54 -1.12
C SER A 256 14.53 -9.49 -2.16
N SER A 257 13.75 -9.91 -3.17
CA SER A 257 14.25 -10.71 -4.29
C SER A 257 15.27 -9.97 -5.18
N TYR A 258 15.31 -8.64 -5.10
CA TYR A 258 16.21 -7.80 -5.90
C TYR A 258 17.42 -7.31 -5.09
N THR A 259 17.19 -6.91 -3.84
CA THR A 259 18.23 -6.38 -2.95
C THR A 259 17.89 -6.72 -1.51
N ASP A 260 18.89 -6.78 -0.63
CA ASP A 260 18.65 -6.89 0.80
C ASP A 260 17.88 -5.65 1.31
N ILE A 261 16.76 -5.89 1.97
CA ILE A 261 15.90 -4.86 2.59
C ILE A 261 15.75 -5.06 4.11
N SER A 262 16.62 -5.84 4.74
CA SER A 262 16.62 -6.04 6.18
C SER A 262 16.77 -4.71 6.92
N GLY A 263 15.87 -4.49 7.89
CA GLY A 263 15.87 -3.30 8.72
C GLY A 263 15.53 -1.99 8.00
N ILE A 264 15.03 -2.04 6.76
CA ILE A 264 14.59 -0.86 6.01
C ILE A 264 13.14 -1.00 5.53
N SER A 265 12.48 0.15 5.39
CA SER A 265 11.09 0.21 4.96
C SER A 265 10.95 0.06 3.44
N LEU A 266 9.77 -0.31 2.94
CA LEU A 266 9.50 -0.31 1.50
C LEU A 266 9.64 1.08 0.88
N LYS A 267 9.21 2.13 1.59
CA LYS A 267 9.46 3.52 1.17
C LYS A 267 10.95 3.75 0.89
N GLU A 268 11.82 3.45 1.85
CA GLU A 268 13.26 3.64 1.74
C GLU A 268 13.84 2.78 0.62
N ALA A 269 13.46 1.51 0.54
CA ALA A 269 13.90 0.59 -0.50
C ALA A 269 13.59 1.11 -1.91
N TYR A 270 12.34 1.55 -2.18
CA TYR A 270 11.94 2.06 -3.49
C TYR A 270 12.35 3.51 -3.79
N THR A 271 12.76 4.27 -2.77
CA THR A 271 13.24 5.66 -2.92
C THR A 271 14.74 5.71 -3.16
N ASP A 272 15.53 4.98 -2.37
CA ASP A 272 16.98 5.18 -2.27
C ASP A 272 17.82 4.04 -2.84
N ILE A 273 17.27 2.82 -2.93
CA ILE A 273 18.05 1.60 -3.23
C ILE A 273 17.67 0.97 -4.57
N ILE A 274 16.37 0.69 -4.75
CA ILE A 274 15.85 0.08 -5.97
C ILE A 274 15.75 1.17 -7.06
N PRO A 275 16.49 1.03 -8.17
CA PRO A 275 16.56 2.10 -9.15
C PRO A 275 15.23 2.33 -9.87
N HIS A 276 15.07 3.50 -10.50
CA HIS A 276 13.83 3.84 -11.19
C HIS A 276 13.61 3.02 -12.47
N ASN A 277 14.69 2.53 -13.10
CA ASN A 277 14.63 1.72 -14.32
C ASN A 277 14.31 0.24 -14.07
N ILE A 278 13.43 -0.05 -13.12
CA ILE A 278 12.95 -1.41 -12.88
C ILE A 278 11.48 -1.53 -13.25
N ALA A 279 11.04 -2.77 -13.48
CA ALA A 279 9.66 -3.12 -13.67
C ALA A 279 9.29 -4.33 -12.82
N ILE A 280 8.03 -4.38 -12.39
CA ILE A 280 7.45 -5.54 -11.71
C ILE A 280 6.88 -6.44 -12.79
N VAL A 281 7.37 -7.68 -12.89
CA VAL A 281 6.90 -8.65 -13.89
C VAL A 281 6.26 -9.83 -13.17
N HIS A 282 5.00 -10.12 -13.47
CA HIS A 282 4.27 -11.24 -12.88
C HIS A 282 3.53 -12.08 -13.92
N THR A 283 3.11 -13.28 -13.53
CA THR A 283 2.29 -14.16 -14.39
C THR A 283 0.80 -13.97 -14.15
N HIS A 284 0.00 -14.11 -15.20
CA HIS A 284 -1.47 -14.21 -15.16
C HIS A 284 -1.90 -15.61 -15.65
N PRO A 285 -1.95 -16.62 -14.77
CA PRO A 285 -2.36 -17.97 -15.14
C PRO A 285 -3.80 -17.99 -15.68
N GLY A 286 -3.99 -18.62 -16.84
CA GLY A 286 -5.30 -18.71 -17.51
C GLY A 286 -5.71 -17.45 -18.30
N GLY A 287 -4.92 -16.37 -18.24
CA GLY A 287 -5.17 -15.12 -18.93
C GLY A 287 -4.26 -14.88 -20.14
N THR A 288 -4.47 -13.74 -20.81
CA THR A 288 -3.61 -13.24 -21.92
C THR A 288 -2.60 -12.19 -21.46
N GLY A 289 -2.53 -11.93 -20.15
CA GLY A 289 -1.68 -10.90 -19.56
C GLY A 289 -2.36 -9.54 -19.48
N VAL A 290 -3.68 -9.47 -19.63
CA VAL A 290 -4.45 -8.24 -19.36
C VAL A 290 -4.56 -8.04 -17.84
N MET A 291 -4.22 -6.84 -17.38
CA MET A 291 -4.17 -6.49 -15.97
C MET A 291 -5.44 -5.81 -15.48
N HIS A 292 -5.74 -6.03 -14.20
CA HIS A 292 -6.80 -5.35 -13.48
C HIS A 292 -6.24 -4.21 -12.61
N MET A 293 -7.13 -3.40 -12.04
CA MET A 293 -6.78 -2.29 -11.13
C MET A 293 -5.79 -2.70 -10.03
N GLY A 294 -5.89 -3.92 -9.49
CA GLY A 294 -4.99 -4.42 -8.45
C GLY A 294 -3.52 -4.39 -8.89
N ASP A 295 -3.23 -4.78 -10.13
CA ASP A 295 -1.86 -4.79 -10.67
C ASP A 295 -1.35 -3.37 -10.89
N ALA A 296 -2.21 -2.50 -11.45
CA ALA A 296 -1.89 -1.11 -11.69
C ALA A 296 -1.53 -0.40 -10.37
N MET A 297 -2.26 -0.69 -9.28
CA MET A 297 -1.94 -0.15 -7.97
C MET A 297 -0.72 -0.82 -7.34
N ALA A 298 -0.45 -2.11 -7.60
CA ALA A 298 0.72 -2.82 -7.10
C ALA A 298 2.03 -2.41 -7.81
N GLY A 299 1.97 -1.73 -8.95
CA GLY A 299 3.14 -1.17 -9.65
C GLY A 299 3.09 0.35 -9.76
N PRO A 300 2.60 0.92 -10.87
CA PRO A 300 2.73 2.34 -11.16
C PRO A 300 1.95 3.22 -10.18
N GLY A 301 0.79 2.77 -9.68
CA GLY A 301 -0.02 3.52 -8.75
C GLY A 301 0.63 3.69 -7.36
N SER A 302 1.28 2.65 -6.82
CA SER A 302 1.93 2.73 -5.52
C SER A 302 3.41 3.10 -5.60
N TRP A 303 4.19 2.39 -6.40
CA TRP A 303 5.66 2.48 -6.41
C TRP A 303 6.22 3.30 -7.57
N GLY A 304 5.36 3.78 -8.48
CA GLY A 304 5.77 4.50 -9.68
C GLY A 304 6.61 3.65 -10.64
N ARG A 305 6.52 2.32 -10.56
CA ARG A 305 7.25 1.39 -11.44
C ARG A 305 6.29 0.73 -12.43
N PRO A 306 6.66 0.55 -13.71
CA PRO A 306 5.84 -0.22 -14.64
C PRO A 306 5.54 -1.62 -14.11
N VAL A 307 4.34 -2.13 -14.40
CA VAL A 307 3.92 -3.49 -14.09
C VAL A 307 3.62 -4.25 -15.38
N ILE A 308 4.05 -5.50 -15.45
CA ILE A 308 3.97 -6.37 -16.63
C ILE A 308 3.32 -7.68 -16.24
N ALA A 309 2.28 -8.07 -16.96
CA ALA A 309 1.65 -9.38 -16.80
C ALA A 309 1.95 -10.28 -18.00
N ILE A 310 2.43 -11.49 -17.72
CA ILE A 310 2.66 -12.57 -18.69
C ILE A 310 1.51 -13.57 -18.59
N GLY A 311 0.61 -13.54 -19.57
CA GLY A 311 -0.49 -14.49 -19.65
C GLY A 311 -0.05 -15.81 -20.23
N HIS A 312 -0.46 -16.91 -19.61
CA HIS A 312 -0.22 -18.26 -20.11
C HIS A 312 -1.40 -19.19 -19.83
N ASP A 313 -1.54 -20.25 -20.61
CA ASP A 313 -2.52 -21.30 -20.32
C ASP A 313 -1.97 -22.35 -19.34
N LYS A 314 -2.81 -23.36 -19.04
CA LYS A 314 -2.50 -24.48 -18.15
C LYS A 314 -1.29 -25.31 -18.58
N ASP A 315 -0.95 -25.28 -19.87
CA ASP A 315 0.15 -26.06 -20.45
C ASP A 315 1.44 -25.21 -20.53
N GLY A 316 1.42 -23.99 -20.00
CA GLY A 316 2.56 -23.08 -20.03
C GLY A 316 2.74 -22.31 -21.33
N VAL A 317 1.77 -22.38 -22.24
CA VAL A 317 1.86 -21.66 -23.50
C VAL A 317 1.55 -20.20 -23.24
N ILE A 318 2.57 -19.33 -23.37
CA ILE A 318 2.41 -17.88 -23.29
C ILE A 318 1.42 -17.42 -24.35
N LYS A 319 0.37 -16.71 -23.91
CA LYS A 319 -0.69 -16.13 -24.74
C LYS A 319 -0.46 -14.66 -25.05
N GLY A 320 0.28 -13.96 -24.20
CA GLY A 320 0.58 -12.55 -24.37
C GLY A 320 1.36 -11.97 -23.20
N ALA A 321 1.91 -10.78 -23.41
CA ALA A 321 2.54 -9.96 -22.39
C ALA A 321 2.01 -8.53 -22.54
N THR A 322 1.61 -7.89 -21.44
CA THR A 322 1.20 -6.48 -21.47
C THR A 322 1.86 -5.68 -20.36
N VAL A 323 1.89 -4.37 -20.49
CA VAL A 323 2.44 -3.42 -19.53
C VAL A 323 1.45 -2.31 -19.21
N ILE A 324 1.45 -1.86 -17.95
CA ILE A 324 0.93 -0.57 -17.54
C ILE A 324 2.15 0.23 -17.06
N GLU A 325 2.47 1.30 -17.79
CA GLU A 325 3.57 2.21 -17.48
C GLU A 325 3.09 3.26 -16.45
N LEU A 326 4.04 3.95 -15.80
CA LEU A 326 3.70 5.14 -15.01
C LEU A 326 3.15 6.24 -15.94
N ARG A 327 1.88 6.60 -15.75
CA ARG A 327 1.18 7.65 -16.50
C ARG A 327 0.21 8.40 -15.58
N GLU A 328 -0.10 9.64 -15.93
CA GLU A 328 -1.00 10.50 -15.16
C GLU A 328 -2.41 9.89 -15.00
N GLU A 329 -2.86 9.14 -16.01
CA GLU A 329 -4.17 8.47 -16.00
C GLU A 329 -4.29 7.44 -14.87
N VAL A 330 -3.19 6.77 -14.48
CA VAL A 330 -3.17 5.83 -13.34
C VAL A 330 -3.53 6.56 -12.05
N ALA A 331 -2.90 7.71 -11.80
CA ALA A 331 -3.17 8.53 -10.62
C ALA A 331 -4.60 9.07 -10.62
N LYS A 332 -5.09 9.58 -11.77
CA LYS A 332 -6.46 10.09 -11.92
C LYS A 332 -7.52 9.04 -11.59
N LEU A 333 -7.35 7.82 -12.11
CA LEU A 333 -8.27 6.72 -11.82
C LEU A 333 -8.21 6.31 -10.35
N ALA A 334 -7.05 6.38 -9.70
CA ALA A 334 -6.91 6.09 -8.27
C ALA A 334 -7.63 7.13 -7.39
N ASP A 335 -7.45 8.42 -7.71
CA ASP A 335 -8.10 9.53 -7.01
C ASP A 335 -9.63 9.46 -7.16
N GLU A 336 -10.11 9.21 -8.37
CA GLU A 336 -11.54 9.03 -8.64
C GLU A 336 -12.09 7.79 -7.91
N TYR A 337 -11.35 6.68 -7.86
CA TYR A 337 -11.79 5.48 -7.16
C TYR A 337 -11.99 5.73 -5.64
N GLU A 338 -11.11 6.51 -5.02
CA GLU A 338 -11.26 6.95 -3.63
C GLU A 338 -12.48 7.88 -3.46
N GLU A 339 -12.70 8.83 -4.38
CA GLU A 339 -13.83 9.77 -4.35
C GLU A 339 -15.17 9.05 -4.45
N VAL A 340 -15.33 8.21 -5.48
CA VAL A 340 -16.54 7.40 -5.67
C VAL A 340 -16.75 6.46 -4.47
N GLY A 341 -15.66 5.95 -3.88
CA GLY A 341 -15.70 5.13 -2.67
C GLY A 341 -16.23 5.85 -1.43
N GLN A 342 -16.02 7.16 -1.31
CA GLN A 342 -16.62 7.97 -0.26
C GLN A 342 -18.10 8.25 -0.52
N ASN A 343 -18.46 8.52 -1.78
CA ASN A 343 -19.82 8.83 -2.20
C ASN A 343 -20.81 7.69 -1.89
N TYR A 344 -20.33 6.44 -1.81
CA TYR A 344 -21.12 5.27 -1.42
C TYR A 344 -21.97 5.52 -0.15
N TYR A 345 -21.42 6.22 0.84
CA TYR A 345 -22.12 6.47 2.10
C TYR A 345 -23.04 7.70 2.07
N ASN A 346 -23.02 8.46 0.98
CA ASN A 346 -23.92 9.59 0.77
C ASN A 346 -25.19 9.18 0.01
N ALA A 347 -25.22 7.99 -0.61
CA ALA A 347 -26.36 7.47 -1.34
C ALA A 347 -27.60 7.34 -0.42
N GLN A 348 -28.72 7.90 -0.87
CA GLN A 348 -30.02 7.87 -0.20
C GLN A 348 -30.99 6.85 -0.81
N THR A 349 -30.68 6.35 -2.01
CA THR A 349 -31.52 5.38 -2.74
C THR A 349 -30.70 4.20 -3.27
N PRO A 350 -31.31 3.01 -3.46
CA PRO A 350 -30.66 1.88 -4.12
C PRO A 350 -30.16 2.22 -5.53
N GLU A 351 -30.85 3.11 -6.24
CA GLU A 351 -30.47 3.58 -7.57
C GLU A 351 -29.15 4.36 -7.53
N GLU A 352 -29.03 5.33 -6.61
CA GLU A 352 -27.78 6.08 -6.38
C GLU A 352 -26.62 5.15 -5.97
N GLU A 353 -26.87 4.19 -5.07
CA GLU A 353 -25.86 3.20 -4.70
C GLU A 353 -25.42 2.35 -5.91
N ALA A 354 -26.38 1.92 -6.73
CA ALA A 354 -26.10 1.13 -7.92
C ALA A 354 -25.28 1.92 -8.95
N GLU A 355 -25.54 3.21 -9.13
CA GLU A 355 -24.73 4.10 -9.99
C GLU A 355 -23.28 4.20 -9.50
N ILE A 356 -23.07 4.41 -8.19
CA ILE A 356 -21.74 4.47 -7.59
C ILE A 356 -20.98 3.15 -7.77
N ARG A 357 -21.64 2.01 -7.52
CA ARG A 357 -21.03 0.68 -7.73
C ARG A 357 -20.67 0.44 -9.19
N LYS A 358 -21.55 0.84 -10.12
CA LYS A 358 -21.29 0.75 -11.56
C LYS A 358 -20.10 1.63 -11.97
N ARG A 359 -19.98 2.85 -11.43
CA ARG A 359 -18.83 3.71 -11.70
C ARG A 359 -17.53 3.09 -11.19
N ARG A 360 -17.51 2.55 -9.96
CA ARG A 360 -16.32 1.83 -9.44
C ARG A 360 -15.91 0.66 -10.34
N PHE A 361 -16.88 -0.07 -10.88
CA PHE A 361 -16.61 -1.13 -11.85
C PHE A 361 -16.08 -0.58 -13.18
N GLY A 362 -16.65 0.52 -13.68
CA GLY A 362 -16.16 1.22 -14.87
C GLY A 362 -14.72 1.70 -14.75
N ILE A 363 -14.34 2.28 -13.61
CA ILE A 363 -12.94 2.66 -13.32
C ILE A 363 -12.01 1.45 -13.41
N ALA A 364 -12.42 0.30 -12.86
CA ALA A 364 -11.63 -0.93 -12.95
C ALA A 364 -11.45 -1.42 -14.40
N GLN A 365 -12.43 -1.17 -15.28
CA GLN A 365 -12.31 -1.42 -16.72
C GLN A 365 -11.39 -0.41 -17.40
N GLU A 366 -11.43 0.87 -17.02
CA GLU A 366 -10.54 1.90 -17.58
C GLU A 366 -9.05 1.62 -17.27
N TYR A 367 -8.74 1.00 -16.12
CA TYR A 367 -7.39 0.47 -15.86
C TYR A 367 -6.97 -0.61 -16.85
N THR A 368 -7.92 -1.44 -17.28
CA THR A 368 -7.67 -2.48 -18.28
C THR A 368 -7.29 -1.85 -19.63
N ASP A 369 -7.93 -0.74 -19.99
CA ASP A 369 -7.66 0.00 -21.23
C ASP A 369 -6.26 0.65 -21.26
N LEU A 370 -5.60 0.80 -20.10
CA LEU A 370 -4.21 1.28 -20.02
C LEU A 370 -3.19 0.20 -20.42
N CYS A 371 -3.59 -1.08 -20.51
CA CYS A 371 -2.71 -2.18 -20.87
C CYS A 371 -2.20 -2.03 -22.31
N LYS A 372 -0.87 -1.96 -22.47
CA LYS A 372 -0.19 -1.95 -23.78
C LYS A 372 0.48 -3.31 -24.03
N PRO A 373 0.33 -3.93 -25.20
CA PRO A 373 1.04 -5.17 -25.51
C PRO A 373 2.56 -4.96 -25.57
N LEU A 374 3.31 -5.98 -25.14
CA LEU A 374 4.77 -6.03 -25.21
C LEU A 374 5.23 -7.11 -26.20
N GLU A 375 6.38 -6.86 -26.83
CA GLU A 375 7.06 -7.87 -27.65
C GLU A 375 7.88 -8.82 -26.77
N LEU A 376 7.78 -10.12 -27.02
CA LEU A 376 8.66 -11.14 -26.44
C LEU A 376 9.87 -11.31 -27.35
N LYS A 377 11.05 -10.84 -26.92
CA LYS A 377 12.28 -10.84 -27.73
C LYS A 377 13.33 -11.80 -27.21
#